data_AF-A0A9N8JJ84-F1
#
_entry.id   AF-A0A9N8JJ84-F1
#
_cell.length_a   1.000
_cell.length_b   1.000
_cell.length_c   1.000
_cell.angle_alpha   90.00
_cell.angle_beta   90.00
_cell.angle_gamma   90.00
#
_symmetry.space_group_name_H-M   'P 1'
#
loop_
_entity.id
_entity.type
_entity.pdbx_description
1 polymer ?
#
loop_
_entity_poly.entity_id
_entity_poly.type
_entity_poly.pdbx_seq_one_letter_code
_entity_poly.pdbx_strand_id
1 'polypeptide(L)'
;MSSLTLALRQSIGSRVMRLLRSAPPVPTSAMFALASIASCSTRPCIWHPATRSFSYLNRLRQESARNAEEEVAHQQASERKRLADRVARFRERYANDPAFRQKMIDNGRKRYRQPERRIKANACYRAKYQANREYYVKAHERAWAEDLSRRRTSYLVTLIARGAAERATWRTHAPIAYTERVEHYCTGCNRIRFLRRWWKEKSEALGKAEQPDSDRYMCNHCFANDWPRVVPETYEGRLPGIFKSPELPLTTAHQKNAQQAMVTRTTHPRRSTSGPDYTMNSVQSSYALSQTLHCS
;
A
#
# COMPACT_ATOMS: atom_id res chain seq x y z
N MET A 1 -6.65 51.53 -15.12
CA MET A 1 -5.68 51.93 -16.15
C MET A 1 -4.51 50.98 -16.03
N SER A 2 -4.53 49.88 -16.81
CA SER A 2 -3.67 49.67 -18.00
C SER A 2 -2.37 48.97 -17.57
N SER A 3 -1.86 47.86 -18.11
CA SER A 3 -2.07 47.08 -19.34
C SER A 3 -1.30 45.75 -19.15
N LEU A 4 -1.90 44.58 -19.45
CA LEU A 4 -1.63 43.71 -20.63
C LEU A 4 -0.22 43.10 -20.78
N THR A 5 -0.17 41.76 -20.81
CA THR A 5 0.61 40.85 -21.71
C THR A 5 0.36 39.41 -21.22
N LEU A 6 -0.56 38.60 -21.73
CA LEU A 6 -0.77 38.00 -23.06
C LEU A 6 0.44 37.20 -23.58
N ALA A 7 0.38 35.88 -23.43
CA ALA A 7 1.16 34.92 -24.22
C ALA A 7 0.29 33.68 -24.52
N LEU A 8 -0.30 33.72 -25.72
CA LEU A 8 -0.91 32.62 -26.46
C LEU A 8 0.21 31.73 -27.04
N ARG A 9 0.06 30.39 -27.00
CA ARG A 9 0.67 29.51 -28.02
C ARG A 9 -0.08 28.17 -28.16
N GLN A 10 -0.96 28.17 -29.16
CA GLN A 10 -1.14 27.18 -30.22
C GLN A 10 -1.11 25.66 -29.92
N SER A 11 -2.30 25.08 -30.07
CA SER A 11 -2.64 23.88 -30.87
C SER A 11 -1.56 23.39 -31.85
N ILE A 12 -1.31 22.08 -31.87
CA ILE A 12 -1.16 21.25 -33.08
C ILE A 12 -1.58 19.82 -32.69
N GLY A 13 -2.52 19.27 -33.43
CA GLY A 13 -2.97 17.89 -33.30
C GLY A 13 -1.96 16.89 -33.86
N SER A 14 -2.08 15.64 -33.43
CA SER A 14 -1.56 14.49 -34.17
C SER A 14 -2.41 13.26 -33.85
N ARG A 15 -3.41 13.04 -34.71
CA ARG A 15 -3.93 11.71 -35.03
C ARG A 15 -2.88 11.00 -35.87
N VAL A 16 -2.28 9.92 -35.39
CA VAL A 16 -1.70 8.88 -36.25
C VAL A 16 -1.93 7.52 -35.58
N MET A 17 -2.85 6.78 -36.20
CA MET A 17 -2.77 5.34 -36.52
C MET A 17 -1.85 4.46 -35.67
N ARG A 18 -2.43 3.53 -34.93
CA ARG A 18 -1.82 2.21 -34.75
C ARG A 18 -2.90 1.13 -34.61
N LEU A 19 -3.40 0.71 -35.77
CA LEU A 19 -3.97 -0.62 -35.97
C LEU A 19 -2.83 -1.64 -36.05
N LEU A 20 -3.19 -2.89 -35.73
CA LEU A 20 -2.44 -4.14 -35.94
C LEU A 20 -1.33 -4.45 -34.93
N ARG A 21 -1.64 -5.36 -33.99
CA ARG A 21 -0.82 -6.54 -33.65
C ARG A 21 -1.59 -7.43 -32.68
N SER A 22 -2.33 -8.38 -33.24
CA SER A 22 -2.79 -9.58 -32.55
C SER A 22 -2.43 -10.77 -33.44
N ALA A 23 -1.22 -11.30 -33.26
CA ALA A 23 -0.82 -12.60 -33.77
C ALA A 23 -0.86 -13.59 -32.59
N PRO A 24 -1.55 -14.74 -32.71
CA PRO A 24 -1.45 -15.82 -31.73
C PRO A 24 -0.15 -16.63 -31.90
N PRO A 25 0.28 -17.36 -30.85
CA PRO A 25 1.53 -18.10 -30.84
C PRO A 25 1.45 -19.39 -31.69
N VAL A 26 2.51 -19.64 -32.47
CA VAL A 26 2.75 -20.90 -33.16
C VAL A 26 3.40 -21.89 -32.17
N PRO A 27 2.94 -23.15 -32.07
CA PRO A 27 3.65 -24.19 -31.36
C PRO A 27 4.66 -24.87 -32.31
N THR A 28 5.93 -24.91 -31.94
CA THR A 28 6.92 -25.76 -32.63
C THR A 28 7.45 -26.80 -31.66
N SER A 29 6.74 -27.93 -31.64
CA SER A 29 7.24 -29.21 -31.17
C SER A 29 7.58 -30.07 -32.39
N ALA A 30 8.71 -30.76 -32.28
CA ALA A 30 9.07 -32.00 -32.95
C ALA A 30 9.52 -31.98 -34.43
N MET A 31 10.40 -32.95 -34.67
CA MET A 31 10.89 -33.48 -35.95
C MET A 31 11.98 -32.65 -36.62
N PHE A 32 13.24 -33.11 -36.53
CA PHE A 32 13.99 -33.58 -37.70
C PHE A 32 15.17 -34.42 -37.21
N ALA A 33 15.02 -35.73 -37.32
CA ALA A 33 16.10 -36.68 -37.36
C ALA A 33 16.38 -37.01 -38.85
N LEU A 34 17.65 -37.32 -39.11
CA LEU A 34 18.19 -38.03 -40.28
C LEU A 34 18.27 -37.27 -41.62
N ALA A 35 19.48 -36.85 -41.98
CA ALA A 35 20.15 -37.23 -43.25
C ALA A 35 21.49 -36.50 -43.41
N SER A 36 22.60 -37.25 -43.39
CA SER A 36 23.68 -37.13 -44.38
C SER A 36 24.81 -38.10 -44.05
N ILE A 37 24.68 -39.28 -44.64
CA ILE A 37 25.79 -40.17 -44.95
C ILE A 37 26.42 -39.64 -46.25
N ALA A 38 27.75 -39.76 -46.33
CA ALA A 38 28.59 -39.57 -47.52
C ALA A 38 28.97 -38.13 -47.91
N SER A 39 30.17 -37.72 -47.47
CA SER A 39 31.12 -37.10 -48.39
C SER A 39 32.55 -37.41 -47.94
N CYS A 40 33.07 -38.54 -48.43
CA CYS A 40 34.50 -38.78 -48.52
C CYS A 40 35.02 -37.94 -49.71
N SER A 41 35.73 -36.85 -49.42
CA SER A 41 36.64 -36.25 -50.39
C SER A 41 37.91 -35.79 -49.68
N THR A 42 38.95 -36.61 -49.88
CA THR A 42 40.39 -36.29 -49.87
C THR A 42 40.77 -34.90 -49.33
N ARG A 43 40.97 -34.80 -48.02
CA ARG A 43 41.83 -33.75 -47.45
C ARG A 43 43.29 -34.20 -47.55
N PRO A 44 44.18 -33.43 -48.21
CA PRO A 44 45.59 -33.74 -48.19
C PRO A 44 46.10 -33.61 -46.75
N CYS A 45 46.71 -34.69 -46.25
CA CYS A 45 47.43 -34.75 -44.99
C CYS A 45 48.71 -33.91 -45.07
N ILE A 46 48.58 -32.58 -45.18
CA ILE A 46 49.68 -31.67 -44.91
C ILE A 46 49.71 -31.45 -43.40
N TRP A 47 50.38 -32.36 -42.71
CA TRP A 47 50.77 -32.16 -41.31
C TRP A 47 51.83 -31.07 -41.27
N HIS A 48 51.41 -29.81 -41.23
CA HIS A 48 52.32 -28.71 -40.91
C HIS A 48 52.67 -28.79 -39.41
N PRO A 49 53.94 -28.96 -39.01
CA PRO A 49 54.34 -29.03 -37.60
C PRO A 49 54.08 -27.73 -36.83
N ALA A 50 53.82 -26.63 -37.54
CA ALA A 50 53.68 -25.29 -36.97
C ALA A 50 52.30 -24.97 -36.37
N THR A 51 51.24 -25.74 -36.67
CA THR A 51 49.89 -25.49 -36.11
C THR A 51 49.63 -26.23 -34.79
N ARG A 52 50.51 -27.17 -34.40
CA ARG A 52 50.41 -27.92 -33.13
C ARG A 52 50.74 -27.05 -31.91
N SER A 53 51.55 -26.00 -32.09
CA SER A 53 51.95 -25.09 -31.01
C SER A 53 50.81 -24.14 -30.59
N PHE A 54 49.92 -23.76 -31.52
CA PHE A 54 48.82 -22.84 -31.23
C PHE A 54 47.67 -23.50 -30.46
N SER A 55 47.42 -24.80 -30.64
CA SER A 55 46.36 -25.51 -29.89
C SER A 55 46.74 -25.73 -28.42
N TYR A 56 48.03 -25.92 -28.12
CA TYR A 56 48.54 -26.04 -26.76
C TYR A 56 48.43 -24.72 -25.98
N LEU A 57 48.81 -23.59 -26.59
CA LEU A 57 48.70 -22.27 -25.96
C LEU A 57 47.23 -21.87 -25.70
N ASN A 58 46.32 -22.18 -26.63
CA ASN A 58 44.89 -21.95 -26.41
C ASN A 58 44.32 -22.84 -25.29
N ARG A 59 44.81 -24.08 -25.15
CA ARG A 59 44.41 -24.97 -24.04
C ARG A 59 44.86 -24.42 -22.68
N LEU A 60 46.12 -24.00 -22.56
CA LEU A 60 46.63 -23.40 -21.32
C LEU A 60 45.89 -22.11 -20.95
N ARG A 61 45.54 -21.28 -21.93
CA ARG A 61 44.75 -20.06 -21.71
C ARG A 61 43.31 -20.37 -21.28
N GLN A 62 42.70 -21.43 -21.82
CA GLN A 62 41.37 -21.87 -21.41
C GLN A 62 41.39 -22.52 -20.02
N GLU A 63 42.46 -23.25 -19.67
CA GLU A 63 42.65 -23.82 -18.33
C GLU A 63 42.85 -22.73 -17.28
N SER A 64 43.65 -21.70 -17.56
CA SER A 64 43.82 -20.59 -16.61
C SER A 64 42.53 -19.79 -16.42
N ALA A 65 41.76 -19.57 -17.49
CA ALA A 65 40.44 -18.92 -17.40
C ALA A 65 39.44 -19.75 -16.59
N ARG A 66 39.40 -21.07 -16.81
CA ARG A 66 38.53 -21.99 -16.03
C ARG A 66 38.89 -22.02 -14.55
N ASN A 67 40.19 -22.08 -14.23
CA ASN A 67 40.66 -22.05 -12.84
C ASN A 67 40.31 -20.72 -12.17
N ALA A 68 40.46 -19.59 -12.88
CA ALA A 68 40.07 -18.28 -12.35
C ALA A 68 38.55 -18.17 -12.12
N GLU A 69 37.73 -18.68 -13.04
CA GLU A 69 36.27 -18.72 -12.87
C GLU A 69 35.85 -19.62 -11.71
N GLU A 70 36.51 -20.77 -11.54
CA GLU A 70 36.27 -21.71 -10.44
C GLU A 70 36.67 -21.11 -9.08
N GLU A 71 37.80 -20.42 -9.00
CA GLU A 71 38.23 -19.70 -7.81
C GLU A 71 37.24 -18.60 -7.42
N VAL A 72 36.77 -17.80 -8.39
CA VAL A 72 35.76 -16.77 -8.16
C VAL A 72 34.45 -17.40 -7.69
N ALA A 73 34.02 -18.51 -8.30
CA ALA A 73 32.82 -19.23 -7.89
C ALA A 73 32.94 -19.78 -6.47
N HIS A 74 34.08 -20.37 -6.11
CA HIS A 74 34.34 -20.88 -4.76
C HIS A 74 34.38 -19.76 -3.72
N GLN A 75 35.00 -18.62 -4.03
CA GLN A 75 34.97 -17.42 -3.17
C GLN A 75 33.54 -16.92 -2.96
N GLN A 76 32.76 -16.78 -4.03
CA GLN A 76 31.35 -16.39 -3.94
C GLN A 76 30.52 -17.39 -3.13
N ALA A 77 30.75 -18.70 -3.28
CA ALA A 77 30.07 -19.73 -2.51
C ALA A 77 30.40 -19.64 -1.01
N SER A 78 31.68 -19.43 -0.68
CA SER A 78 32.16 -19.23 0.69
C SER A 78 31.54 -17.97 1.34
N GLU A 79 31.48 -16.85 0.60
CA GLU A 79 30.83 -15.63 1.07
C GLU A 79 29.33 -15.80 1.28
N ARG A 80 28.64 -16.46 0.35
CA ARG A 80 27.20 -16.79 0.48
C ARG A 80 26.95 -17.65 1.72
N LYS A 81 27.79 -18.66 1.97
CA LYS A 81 27.71 -19.50 3.18
C LYS A 81 27.90 -18.67 4.45
N ARG A 82 28.96 -17.84 4.52
CA ARG A 82 29.21 -16.95 5.66
C ARG A 82 28.05 -15.99 5.93
N LEU A 83 27.43 -15.44 4.87
CA LEU A 83 26.26 -14.59 4.99
C LEU A 83 25.03 -15.37 5.48
N ALA A 84 24.79 -16.56 4.95
CA ALA A 84 23.71 -17.44 5.38
C ALA A 84 23.83 -17.77 6.87
N ASP A 85 25.02 -18.14 7.34
CA ASP A 85 25.29 -18.44 8.75
C ASP A 85 25.08 -17.21 9.64
N ARG A 86 25.49 -16.03 9.18
CA ARG A 86 25.26 -14.76 9.91
C ARG A 86 23.77 -14.46 10.04
N VAL A 87 22.99 -14.66 8.97
CA VAL A 87 21.54 -14.46 8.97
C VAL A 87 20.84 -15.48 9.86
N ALA A 88 21.28 -16.75 9.83
CA ALA A 88 20.74 -17.81 10.69
C ALA A 88 20.94 -17.47 12.17
N ARG A 89 22.17 -17.12 12.58
CA ARG A 89 22.47 -16.68 13.96
C ARG A 89 21.66 -15.46 14.38
N PHE A 90 21.47 -14.49 13.48
CA PHE A 90 20.64 -13.33 13.77
C PHE A 90 19.17 -13.72 13.99
N ARG A 91 18.61 -14.60 13.16
CA ARG A 91 17.22 -15.08 13.28
C ARG A 91 17.00 -15.86 14.57
N GLU A 92 17.92 -16.77 14.88
CA GLU A 92 17.91 -17.55 16.11
C GLU A 92 17.94 -16.64 17.34
N ARG A 93 18.89 -15.70 17.39
CA ARG A 93 18.97 -14.73 18.49
C ARG A 93 17.71 -13.86 18.58
N TYR A 94 17.17 -13.41 17.45
CA TYR A 94 15.95 -12.61 17.45
C TYR A 94 14.73 -13.41 17.97
N ALA A 95 14.67 -14.71 17.71
CA ALA A 95 13.61 -15.60 18.19
C ALA A 95 13.74 -15.90 19.69
N ASN A 96 14.97 -16.14 20.18
CA ASN A 96 15.20 -16.67 21.52
C ASN A 96 15.56 -15.61 22.57
N ASP A 97 16.09 -14.44 22.18
CA ASP A 97 16.55 -13.39 23.10
C ASP A 97 15.61 -12.16 23.04
N PRO A 98 14.69 -11.99 24.01
CA PRO A 98 13.75 -10.87 24.02
C PRO A 98 14.45 -9.52 24.21
N ALA A 99 15.56 -9.46 24.95
CA ALA A 99 16.33 -8.23 25.15
C ALA A 99 17.00 -7.78 23.86
N PHE A 100 17.56 -8.72 23.09
CA PHE A 100 18.11 -8.44 21.76
C PHE A 100 17.01 -7.98 20.79
N ARG A 101 15.86 -8.64 20.79
CA ARG A 101 14.69 -8.23 19.99
C ARG A 101 14.30 -6.79 20.30
N GLN A 102 14.17 -6.46 21.58
CA GLN A 102 13.80 -5.11 22.03
C GLN A 102 14.86 -4.08 21.61
N LYS A 103 16.14 -4.38 21.81
CA LYS A 103 17.26 -3.54 21.34
C LYS A 103 17.21 -3.30 19.83
N MET A 104 16.88 -4.31 19.04
CA MET A 104 16.74 -4.17 17.58
C MET A 104 15.54 -3.29 17.19
N ILE A 105 14.41 -3.44 17.88
CA ILE A 105 13.24 -2.57 17.72
C ILE A 105 13.61 -1.11 18.04
N ASP A 106 14.30 -0.87 19.16
CA ASP A 106 14.68 0.48 19.59
C ASP A 106 15.74 1.10 18.68
N ASN A 107 16.71 0.32 18.20
CA ASN A 107 17.66 0.76 17.18
C ASN A 107 16.95 1.10 15.87
N GLY A 108 15.97 0.28 15.46
CA GLY A 108 15.11 0.57 14.31
C GLY A 108 14.37 1.88 14.48
N ARG A 109 13.70 2.07 15.62
CA ARG A 109 13.02 3.31 16.01
C ARG A 109 13.95 4.52 15.91
N LYS A 110 15.11 4.49 16.57
CA LYS A 110 16.12 5.56 16.52
C LYS A 110 16.54 5.86 15.08
N ARG A 111 16.83 4.83 14.29
CA ARG A 111 17.25 4.96 12.88
C ARG A 111 16.18 5.60 12.00
N TYR A 112 14.90 5.24 12.15
CA TYR A 112 13.81 5.81 11.34
C TYR A 112 13.38 7.21 11.79
N ARG A 113 13.78 7.65 12.99
CA ARG A 113 13.46 8.98 13.53
C ARG A 113 14.43 10.06 13.04
N GLN A 114 15.66 9.69 12.66
CA GLN A 114 16.67 10.61 12.12
C GLN A 114 16.14 11.37 10.89
N PRO A 115 16.10 12.72 10.90
CA PRO A 115 15.63 13.54 9.78
C PRO A 115 16.31 13.21 8.45
N GLU A 116 17.63 13.08 8.44
CA GLU A 116 18.46 12.89 7.23
C GLU A 116 18.09 11.58 6.53
N ARG A 117 17.93 10.51 7.33
CA ARG A 117 17.53 9.19 6.82
C ARG A 117 16.11 9.22 6.26
N ARG A 118 15.19 9.95 6.90
CA ARG A 118 13.82 10.12 6.39
C ARG A 118 13.81 10.87 5.06
N ILE A 119 14.59 11.95 4.94
CA ILE A 119 14.71 12.72 3.70
C ILE A 119 15.24 11.82 2.57
N LYS A 120 16.33 11.08 2.82
CA LYS A 120 16.90 10.13 1.85
C LYS A 120 15.92 9.02 1.47
N ALA A 121 15.23 8.43 2.45
CA ALA A 121 14.22 7.41 2.20
C ALA A 121 13.03 7.95 1.39
N ASN A 122 12.56 9.16 1.69
CA ASN A 122 11.49 9.82 0.93
C ASN A 122 11.92 10.15 -0.51
N ALA A 123 13.18 10.53 -0.74
CA ALA A 123 13.71 10.75 -2.08
C ALA A 123 13.76 9.44 -2.89
N CYS A 124 14.30 8.37 -2.29
CA CYS A 124 14.33 7.04 -2.91
C CYS A 124 12.91 6.51 -3.20
N TYR A 125 11.98 6.66 -2.25
CA TYR A 125 10.58 6.29 -2.44
C TYR A 125 9.94 7.08 -3.58
N ARG A 126 10.19 8.39 -3.67
CA ARG A 126 9.67 9.23 -4.77
C ARG A 126 10.23 8.79 -6.12
N ALA A 127 11.52 8.51 -6.23
CA ALA A 127 12.13 8.00 -7.45
C ALA A 127 11.52 6.64 -7.87
N LYS A 128 11.37 5.71 -6.91
CA LYS A 128 10.73 4.41 -7.15
C LYS A 128 9.26 4.57 -7.59
N TYR A 129 8.53 5.47 -6.95
CA TYR A 129 7.15 5.79 -7.30
C TYR A 129 7.05 6.36 -8.71
N GLN A 130 7.93 7.28 -9.09
CA GLN A 130 7.96 7.87 -10.44
C GLN A 130 8.26 6.81 -11.49
N ALA A 131 9.26 5.96 -11.27
CA ALA A 131 9.63 4.88 -12.18
C ALA A 131 8.50 3.84 -12.37
N ASN A 132 7.64 3.65 -11.38
CA ASN A 132 6.56 2.64 -11.38
C ASN A 132 5.18 3.29 -11.16
N ARG A 133 4.97 4.50 -11.68
CA ARG A 133 3.82 5.34 -11.32
C ARG A 133 2.49 4.63 -11.56
N GLU A 134 2.31 3.99 -12.71
CA GLU A 134 1.08 3.30 -13.07
C GLU A 134 0.75 2.15 -12.11
N TYR A 135 1.76 1.37 -11.72
CA TYR A 135 1.60 0.29 -10.75
C TYR A 135 1.08 0.82 -9.41
N TYR A 136 1.70 1.89 -8.89
CA TYR A 136 1.30 2.48 -7.62
C TYR A 136 -0.07 3.15 -7.68
N VAL A 137 -0.41 3.80 -8.79
CA VAL A 137 -1.74 4.38 -9.01
C VAL A 137 -2.81 3.28 -8.99
N LYS A 138 -2.64 2.20 -9.77
CA LYS A 138 -3.59 1.07 -9.78
C LYS A 138 -3.70 0.39 -8.42
N ALA A 139 -2.58 0.21 -7.70
CA ALA A 139 -2.59 -0.33 -6.34
C ALA A 139 -3.30 0.60 -5.35
N HIS A 140 -3.11 1.92 -5.49
CA HIS A 140 -3.79 2.92 -4.69
C HIS A 140 -5.30 2.92 -4.96
N GLU A 141 -5.72 2.87 -6.22
CA GLU A 141 -7.13 2.82 -6.62
C GLU A 141 -7.85 1.60 -6.06
N ARG A 142 -7.24 0.40 -6.16
CA ARG A 142 -7.78 -0.83 -5.57
C ARG A 142 -7.93 -0.71 -4.06
N ALA A 143 -6.87 -0.31 -3.37
CA ALA A 143 -6.91 -0.13 -1.92
C ALA A 143 -7.92 0.96 -1.51
N TRP A 144 -8.07 2.01 -2.30
CA TRP A 144 -9.07 3.05 -2.04
C TRP A 144 -10.49 2.54 -2.25
N ALA A 145 -10.71 1.64 -3.21
CA ALA A 145 -12.02 1.04 -3.45
C ALA A 145 -12.44 0.10 -2.31
N GLU A 146 -11.50 -0.72 -1.83
CA GLU A 146 -11.77 -1.78 -0.85
C GLU A 146 -11.74 -1.27 0.59
N ASP A 147 -10.79 -0.40 0.94
CA ASP A 147 -10.51 -0.05 2.33
C ASP A 147 -11.24 1.23 2.77
N LEU A 148 -12.40 1.05 3.42
CA LEU A 148 -13.15 2.14 4.03
C LEU A 148 -12.35 2.86 5.12
N SER A 149 -11.57 2.10 5.90
CA SER A 149 -10.83 2.62 7.04
C SER A 149 -9.71 3.57 6.62
N ARG A 150 -9.01 3.21 5.55
CA ARG A 150 -8.04 4.08 4.88
C ARG A 150 -8.69 5.34 4.33
N ARG A 151 -9.83 5.20 3.64
CA ARG A 151 -10.56 6.36 3.12
C ARG A 151 -10.90 7.35 4.23
N ARG A 152 -11.47 6.86 5.33
CA ARG A 152 -11.81 7.68 6.50
C ARG A 152 -10.63 8.43 7.06
N THR A 153 -9.53 7.71 7.28
CA THR A 153 -8.28 8.28 7.77
C THR A 153 -7.78 9.40 6.85
N SER A 154 -7.77 9.18 5.53
CA SER A 154 -7.32 10.17 4.55
C SER A 154 -8.19 11.42 4.51
N TYR A 155 -9.51 11.26 4.56
CA TYR A 155 -10.44 12.39 4.61
C TYR A 155 -10.26 13.19 5.90
N LEU A 156 -10.17 12.53 7.06
CA LEU A 156 -9.92 13.21 8.33
C LEU A 156 -8.60 13.99 8.29
N VAL A 157 -7.51 13.37 7.85
CA VAL A 157 -6.21 14.05 7.72
C VAL A 157 -6.30 15.27 6.81
N THR A 158 -7.08 15.20 5.74
CA THR A 158 -7.32 16.33 4.83
C THR A 158 -8.10 17.47 5.53
N LEU A 159 -9.09 17.14 6.37
CA LEU A 159 -9.83 18.14 7.14
C LEU A 159 -8.93 18.85 8.16
N ILE A 160 -8.08 18.10 8.88
CA ILE A 160 -7.10 18.72 9.80
C ILE A 160 -6.11 19.58 9.00
N ALA A 161 -5.66 19.12 7.82
CA ALA A 161 -4.69 19.88 7.01
C ALA A 161 -5.22 21.24 6.53
N ARG A 162 -6.54 21.35 6.35
CA ARG A 162 -7.23 22.58 5.94
C ARG A 162 -7.72 23.44 7.13
N GLY A 163 -7.36 23.08 8.36
CA GLY A 163 -7.84 23.74 9.58
C GLY A 163 -9.34 23.55 9.85
N ALA A 164 -10.04 22.72 9.07
CA ALA A 164 -11.48 22.50 9.24
C ALA A 164 -11.78 21.69 10.50
N ALA A 165 -10.86 20.81 10.91
CA ALA A 165 -11.01 20.05 12.15
C ALA A 165 -10.89 20.92 13.39
N GLU A 166 -10.10 22.00 13.36
CA GLU A 166 -9.93 22.92 14.50
C GLU A 166 -11.17 23.81 14.71
N ARG A 167 -11.94 24.07 13.64
CA ARG A 167 -13.22 24.79 13.70
C ARG A 167 -14.41 23.93 14.11
N ALA A 168 -14.23 22.61 14.25
CA ALA A 168 -15.27 21.70 14.67
C ALA A 168 -15.15 21.42 16.17
N THR A 169 -16.28 21.32 16.86
CA THR A 169 -16.27 20.84 18.24
C THR A 169 -16.40 19.32 18.25
N TRP A 170 -15.46 18.68 18.92
CA TRP A 170 -15.39 17.23 19.01
C TRP A 170 -15.75 16.81 20.43
N ARG A 171 -16.61 15.82 20.58
CA ARG A 171 -17.13 15.39 21.89
C ARG A 171 -16.02 14.95 22.85
N THR A 172 -15.16 14.03 22.40
CA THR A 172 -14.25 13.30 23.28
C THR A 172 -12.78 13.68 23.15
N HIS A 173 -12.37 14.23 22.00
CA HIS A 173 -10.97 14.47 21.70
C HIS A 173 -10.77 15.88 21.13
N ALA A 174 -9.55 16.40 21.15
CA ALA A 174 -9.15 17.62 20.46
C ALA A 174 -8.01 17.30 19.48
N PRO A 175 -8.03 17.85 18.24
CA PRO A 175 -6.92 17.69 17.32
C PRO A 175 -5.69 18.48 17.83
N ILE A 176 -4.53 17.83 17.84
CA ILE A 176 -3.24 18.46 18.17
C ILE A 176 -2.29 18.30 17.00
N ALA A 177 -1.68 19.40 16.59
CA ALA A 177 -0.64 19.44 15.57
C ALA A 177 0.69 19.89 16.18
N TYR A 178 1.72 19.07 16.01
CA TYR A 178 3.10 19.39 16.35
C TYR A 178 3.87 19.81 15.11
N THR A 179 4.86 20.69 15.28
CA THR A 179 5.81 21.10 14.24
C THR A 179 6.60 19.90 13.73
N GLU A 180 7.09 19.09 14.67
CA GLU A 180 7.77 17.83 14.42
C GLU A 180 6.89 16.61 14.66
N ARG A 181 7.39 15.43 14.28
CA ARG A 181 6.70 14.20 14.69
C ARG A 181 7.01 13.95 16.15
N VAL A 182 5.99 13.60 16.92
CA VAL A 182 6.10 13.28 18.35
C VAL A 182 5.60 11.85 18.58
N GLU A 183 6.18 11.21 19.59
CA GLU A 183 5.79 9.88 20.04
C GLU A 183 4.72 9.96 21.09
N HIS A 184 3.60 9.31 20.82
CA HIS A 184 2.58 9.06 21.82
C HIS A 184 2.14 7.61 21.75
N TYR A 185 1.62 7.11 22.87
CA TYR A 185 0.93 5.82 22.92
C TYR A 185 -0.50 6.00 22.44
N CYS A 186 -0.91 5.26 21.41
CA CYS A 186 -2.28 5.32 20.89
C CYS A 186 -3.18 4.37 21.67
N THR A 187 -4.18 4.91 22.38
CA THR A 187 -5.17 4.15 23.16
C THR A 187 -6.05 3.24 22.30
N GLY A 188 -6.31 3.62 21.04
CA GLY A 188 -7.16 2.83 20.14
C GLY A 188 -6.48 1.60 19.51
N CYS A 189 -5.16 1.59 19.36
CA CYS A 189 -4.44 0.43 18.77
C CYS A 189 -3.35 -0.15 19.66
N ASN A 190 -3.19 0.35 20.89
CA ASN A 190 -2.21 -0.09 21.87
C ASN A 190 -0.77 -0.14 21.32
N ARG A 191 -0.40 0.89 20.54
CA ARG A 191 0.91 0.99 19.89
C ARG A 191 1.45 2.39 20.01
N ILE A 192 2.76 2.50 20.26
CA ILE A 192 3.50 3.75 20.12
C ILE A 192 3.53 4.13 18.63
N ARG A 193 3.04 5.33 18.30
CA ARG A 193 3.15 5.89 16.95
C ARG A 193 4.03 7.13 16.97
N PHE A 194 4.56 7.48 15.81
CA PHE A 194 5.40 8.68 15.62
C PHE A 194 4.77 9.56 14.54
N LEU A 195 3.94 10.50 14.97
CA LEU A 195 3.05 11.27 14.09
C LEU A 195 3.16 12.77 14.40
N ARG A 196 2.83 13.61 13.41
CA ARG A 196 2.73 15.07 13.60
C ARG A 196 1.36 15.51 14.13
N ARG A 197 0.33 14.70 13.87
CA ARG A 197 -1.07 15.03 14.14
C ARG A 197 -1.67 13.92 15.00
N TRP A 198 -2.25 14.31 16.11
CA TRP A 198 -2.79 13.45 17.15
C TRP A 198 -4.17 13.93 17.60
N TRP A 199 -4.90 13.05 18.26
CA TRP A 199 -6.17 13.35 18.91
C TRP A 199 -5.98 13.17 20.40
N LYS A 200 -5.95 14.26 21.17
CA LYS A 200 -5.82 14.21 22.64
C LYS A 200 -7.19 14.07 23.26
N GLU A 201 -7.37 13.13 24.18
CA GLU A 201 -8.61 12.94 24.90
C GLU A 201 -8.87 14.15 25.83
N LYS A 202 -10.10 14.65 25.86
CA LYS A 202 -10.49 15.77 26.73
C LYS A 202 -10.58 15.29 28.18
N SER A 203 -10.12 16.10 29.13
CA SER A 203 -10.18 15.80 30.57
C SER A 203 -11.60 15.55 31.06
N GLU A 204 -12.59 16.28 30.53
CA GLU A 204 -14.01 16.09 30.85
C GLU A 204 -14.54 14.70 30.45
N ALA A 205 -14.00 14.12 29.38
CA ALA A 205 -14.40 12.80 28.88
C ALA A 205 -13.82 11.64 29.70
N LEU A 206 -12.78 11.90 30.50
CA LEU A 206 -12.08 10.89 31.30
C LEU A 206 -12.83 10.51 32.58
N GLY A 207 -13.92 11.21 32.92
CA GLY A 207 -14.54 11.11 34.23
C GLY A 207 -13.56 11.54 35.33
N LYS A 208 -14.01 11.66 36.58
CA LYS A 208 -13.15 11.93 37.73
C LYS A 208 -12.25 10.73 38.08
N ALA A 209 -11.61 10.10 37.10
CA ALA A 209 -10.73 8.96 37.31
C ALA A 209 -9.32 9.46 37.64
N GLU A 210 -8.95 9.19 38.88
CA GLU A 210 -7.64 9.14 39.55
C GLU A 210 -6.40 9.09 38.65
N GLN A 211 -6.07 10.18 37.95
CA GLN A 211 -4.72 10.75 37.86
C GLN A 211 -4.76 11.98 36.93
N PRO A 212 -4.46 13.19 37.43
CA PRO A 212 -4.62 14.43 36.67
C PRO A 212 -3.64 14.61 35.49
N ASP A 213 -2.63 13.76 35.33
CA ASP A 213 -1.48 14.06 34.45
C ASP A 213 -1.23 13.07 33.29
N SER A 214 -2.03 12.01 33.12
CA SER A 214 -1.80 11.09 31.98
C SER A 214 -2.57 11.57 30.74
N ASP A 215 -1.94 12.43 29.94
CA ASP A 215 -2.46 12.79 28.62
C ASP A 215 -2.66 11.53 27.76
N ARG A 216 -3.91 11.27 27.36
CA ARG A 216 -4.28 10.13 26.50
C ARG A 216 -4.42 10.57 25.05
N TYR A 217 -3.87 9.76 24.14
CA TYR A 217 -3.83 10.09 22.71
C TYR A 217 -4.38 8.97 21.84
N MET A 218 -5.05 9.35 20.74
CA MET A 218 -5.42 8.48 19.64
C MET A 218 -4.72 8.90 18.34
N CYS A 219 -4.31 7.92 17.54
CA CYS A 219 -3.77 8.19 16.20
C CYS A 219 -4.92 8.48 15.22
N ASN A 220 -4.62 9.19 14.12
CA ASN A 220 -5.63 9.56 13.11
C ASN A 220 -6.41 8.36 12.57
N HIS A 221 -5.77 7.20 12.44
CA HIS A 221 -6.44 6.01 11.93
C HIS A 221 -7.47 5.45 12.91
N CYS A 222 -7.10 5.31 14.19
CA CYS A 222 -8.03 4.81 15.21
C CYS A 222 -9.17 5.80 15.41
N PHE A 223 -8.86 7.09 15.53
CA PHE A 223 -9.89 8.11 15.73
C PHE A 223 -10.84 8.19 14.53
N ALA A 224 -10.35 8.14 13.29
CA ALA A 224 -11.19 8.20 12.10
C ALA A 224 -12.18 7.03 11.95
N ASN A 225 -11.93 5.91 12.63
CA ASN A 225 -12.70 4.68 12.51
C ASN A 225 -13.56 4.37 13.73
N ASP A 226 -13.37 5.08 14.84
CA ASP A 226 -14.25 5.04 15.98
C ASP A 226 -15.46 5.96 15.72
N TRP A 227 -16.47 5.41 15.03
CA TRP A 227 -17.60 6.19 14.51
C TRP A 227 -18.33 7.02 15.58
N PRO A 228 -18.69 6.47 16.76
CA PRO A 228 -19.32 7.25 17.82
C PRO A 228 -18.50 8.46 18.29
N ARG A 229 -17.16 8.40 18.15
CA ARG A 229 -16.25 9.47 18.61
C ARG A 229 -15.85 10.46 17.52
N VAL A 230 -15.83 10.02 16.27
CA VAL A 230 -15.36 10.82 15.12
C VAL A 230 -16.42 11.79 14.57
N VAL A 231 -17.67 11.70 15.03
CA VAL A 231 -18.70 12.65 14.62
C VAL A 231 -18.58 13.91 15.50
N PRO A 232 -18.31 15.09 14.93
CA PRO A 232 -18.28 16.33 15.71
C PRO A 232 -19.68 16.69 16.22
N GLU A 233 -19.76 17.35 17.38
CA GLU A 233 -21.02 17.78 18.00
C GLU A 233 -21.60 18.99 17.26
N THR A 234 -20.76 19.99 17.06
CA THR A 234 -21.07 21.14 16.22
C THR A 234 -20.07 21.27 15.08
N TYR A 235 -20.60 21.57 13.90
CA TYR A 235 -19.81 21.86 12.72
C TYR A 235 -20.39 23.11 12.07
N GLU A 236 -19.59 24.18 11.99
CA GLU A 236 -19.98 25.39 11.30
C GLU A 236 -20.02 25.12 9.78
N GLY A 237 -21.23 24.81 9.28
CA GLY A 237 -21.50 24.56 7.86
C GLY A 237 -22.03 23.16 7.55
N ARG A 238 -21.94 22.75 6.28
CA ARG A 238 -22.38 21.41 5.86
C ARG A 238 -21.38 20.37 6.34
N LEU A 239 -21.83 19.49 7.25
CA LEU A 239 -21.06 18.35 7.74
C LEU A 239 -20.43 17.57 6.57
N PRO A 240 -19.09 17.39 6.54
CA PRO A 240 -18.41 16.60 5.52
C PRO A 240 -19.07 15.23 5.37
N GLY A 241 -19.19 14.75 4.13
CA GLY A 241 -19.90 13.49 3.83
C GLY A 241 -19.37 12.30 4.63
N ILE A 242 -18.09 12.30 4.99
CA ILE A 242 -17.48 11.28 5.85
C ILE A 242 -18.21 11.09 7.18
N PHE A 243 -18.81 12.12 7.78
CA PHE A 243 -19.45 12.04 9.11
C PHE A 243 -20.97 11.78 9.04
N LYS A 244 -21.55 11.60 7.85
CA LYS A 244 -23.00 11.40 7.70
C LYS A 244 -23.45 9.95 7.90
N SER A 245 -22.58 8.97 7.67
CA SER A 245 -22.90 7.55 7.81
C SER A 245 -21.66 6.71 8.10
N PRO A 246 -21.81 5.63 8.90
CA PRO A 246 -20.72 4.70 9.20
C PRO A 246 -20.19 3.95 7.96
N GLU A 247 -20.82 4.06 6.81
CA GLU A 247 -20.36 3.46 5.55
C GLU A 247 -19.64 4.46 4.63
N LEU A 248 -19.57 5.73 5.05
CA LEU A 248 -18.96 6.81 4.29
C LEU A 248 -17.47 6.97 4.64
N PRO A 249 -16.66 7.43 3.67
CA PRO A 249 -17.05 7.86 2.31
C PRO A 249 -17.15 6.69 1.31
N LEU A 250 -18.22 6.67 0.50
CA LEU A 250 -18.42 5.70 -0.58
C LEU A 250 -17.40 5.90 -1.70
N THR A 251 -17.07 4.81 -2.42
CA THR A 251 -16.26 4.89 -3.63
C THR A 251 -17.02 5.58 -4.75
N THR A 252 -16.34 6.08 -5.78
CA THR A 252 -17.00 6.67 -6.97
C THR A 252 -17.95 5.68 -7.65
N ALA A 253 -17.62 4.38 -7.64
CA ALA A 253 -18.48 3.34 -8.19
C ALA A 253 -19.77 3.18 -7.36
N HIS A 254 -19.66 3.09 -6.03
CA HIS A 254 -20.83 3.04 -5.15
C HIS A 254 -21.68 4.30 -5.23
N GLN A 255 -21.06 5.48 -5.37
CA GLN A 255 -21.78 6.74 -5.57
C GLN A 255 -22.58 6.73 -6.87
N LYS A 256 -22.00 6.27 -7.99
CA LYS A 256 -22.71 6.13 -9.27
C LYS A 256 -23.87 5.14 -9.18
N ASN A 257 -23.66 3.97 -8.56
CA ASN A 257 -24.71 2.98 -8.39
C ASN A 257 -25.86 3.50 -7.50
N ALA A 258 -25.54 4.22 -6.42
CA ALA A 258 -26.54 4.85 -5.56
C ALA A 258 -27.34 5.95 -6.29
N GLN A 259 -26.68 6.76 -7.12
CA GLN A 259 -27.33 7.76 -7.97
C GLN A 259 -28.25 7.11 -9.01
N GLN A 260 -27.80 6.05 -9.68
CA GLN A 260 -28.61 5.30 -10.64
C GLN A 260 -29.83 4.66 -9.96
N ALA A 261 -29.68 4.10 -8.77
CA ALA A 261 -30.78 3.53 -7.99
C ALA A 261 -31.81 4.58 -7.54
N MET A 262 -31.40 5.83 -7.29
CA MET A 262 -32.33 6.93 -6.98
C MET A 262 -33.11 7.39 -8.22
N VAL A 263 -32.46 7.47 -9.38
CA VAL A 263 -33.11 7.85 -10.64
C VAL A 263 -34.17 6.80 -11.03
N THR A 264 -33.84 5.50 -10.98
CA THR A 264 -34.78 4.43 -11.33
C THR A 264 -35.99 4.38 -10.40
N ARG A 265 -35.84 4.74 -9.13
CA ARG A 265 -36.94 4.87 -8.15
C ARG A 265 -37.88 6.03 -8.47
N THR A 266 -37.40 7.06 -9.17
CA THR A 266 -38.17 8.26 -9.49
C THR A 266 -38.94 8.11 -10.81
N THR A 267 -38.44 7.28 -11.72
CA THR A 267 -39.06 7.04 -13.04
C THR A 267 -40.19 5.99 -13.04
N HIS A 268 -40.37 5.23 -11.96
CA HIS A 268 -41.56 4.40 -11.78
C HIS A 268 -42.44 5.01 -10.68
N PRO A 269 -43.41 5.89 -11.04
CA PRO A 269 -44.45 6.27 -10.09
C PRO A 269 -45.12 4.97 -9.64
N ARG A 270 -45.02 4.70 -8.35
CA ARG A 270 -45.63 3.57 -7.67
C ARG A 270 -47.12 3.62 -8.05
N ARG A 271 -47.55 2.77 -8.99
CA ARG A 271 -48.96 2.64 -9.38
C ARG A 271 -49.66 2.17 -8.12
N SER A 272 -50.27 3.11 -7.41
CA SER A 272 -51.07 2.87 -6.22
C SER A 272 -52.29 2.06 -6.66
N THR A 273 -52.15 0.74 -6.63
CA THR A 273 -53.30 -0.15 -6.61
C THR A 273 -53.94 0.00 -5.24
N SER A 274 -54.89 0.93 -5.16
CA SER A 274 -55.99 0.87 -4.20
C SER A 274 -56.63 -0.51 -4.31
N GLY A 275 -56.43 -1.35 -3.30
CA GLY A 275 -57.08 -2.64 -3.12
C GLY A 275 -57.50 -2.75 -1.65
N PRO A 276 -58.70 -3.29 -1.38
CA PRO A 276 -59.48 -2.94 -0.19
C PRO A 276 -59.04 -3.69 1.08
N ASP A 277 -59.49 -3.10 2.19
CA ASP A 277 -59.50 -3.63 3.55
C ASP A 277 -59.72 -5.14 3.64
N TYR A 278 -58.83 -5.83 4.36
CA TYR A 278 -59.21 -7.05 5.07
C TYR A 278 -58.50 -7.12 6.43
N THR A 279 -59.32 -6.86 7.44
CA THR A 279 -59.28 -7.23 8.86
C THR A 279 -58.11 -8.05 9.42
N MET A 280 -57.54 -7.49 10.48
CA MET A 280 -57.27 -8.11 11.80
C MET A 280 -57.06 -9.63 11.82
N ASN A 281 -55.85 -10.06 12.18
CA ASN A 281 -55.72 -11.07 13.23
C ASN A 281 -54.44 -10.87 14.05
N SER A 282 -54.69 -10.56 15.32
CA SER A 282 -53.83 -10.68 16.47
C SER A 282 -53.29 -12.11 16.58
N VAL A 283 -51.97 -12.27 16.67
CA VAL A 283 -51.35 -13.35 17.46
C VAL A 283 -50.13 -12.80 18.19
N GLN A 284 -50.12 -13.11 19.48
CA GLN A 284 -49.18 -12.76 20.53
C GLN A 284 -47.80 -13.41 20.37
N SER A 285 -46.87 -12.92 21.19
CA SER A 285 -45.73 -13.65 21.76
C SER A 285 -44.58 -13.96 20.77
N SER A 286 -43.31 -13.89 21.15
CA SER A 286 -42.71 -13.91 22.48
C SER A 286 -41.27 -13.39 22.38
N TYR A 287 -40.84 -12.75 23.48
CA TYR A 287 -39.44 -12.51 23.82
C TYR A 287 -38.60 -13.78 23.70
N ALA A 288 -37.41 -13.66 23.12
CA ALA A 288 -36.30 -14.57 23.39
C ALA A 288 -34.98 -13.81 23.36
N LEU A 289 -34.49 -13.51 24.56
CA LEU A 289 -33.08 -13.30 24.88
C LEU A 289 -32.28 -14.51 24.39
N SER A 290 -31.13 -14.27 23.77
CA SER A 290 -30.02 -15.21 23.88
C SER A 290 -28.70 -14.47 23.93
N GLN A 291 -28.08 -14.66 25.08
CA GLN A 291 -26.74 -14.28 25.46
C GLN A 291 -25.71 -15.23 24.83
N THR A 292 -24.47 -14.73 24.79
CA THR A 292 -23.19 -15.45 24.87
C THR A 292 -22.81 -16.47 23.79
N LEU A 293 -21.62 -16.29 23.20
CA LEU A 293 -20.43 -17.03 23.64
C LEU A 293 -19.14 -16.47 23.02
N HIS A 294 -18.15 -16.35 23.90
CA HIS A 294 -16.72 -16.32 23.60
C HIS A 294 -16.29 -17.57 22.83
N CYS A 295 -15.25 -17.44 21.99
CA CYS A 295 -14.23 -18.47 21.87
C CYS A 295 -12.93 -17.88 21.28
N SER A 296 -11.89 -17.93 22.13
CA SER A 296 -10.45 -18.14 21.90
C SER A 296 -9.70 -17.34 20.83
#